data_AF-A0A7Y2DR83-F1
#
_entry.id   AF-A0A7Y2DR83-F1
#
_cell.length_a   1.000
_cell.length_b   1.000
_cell.length_c   1.000
_cell.angle_alpha   90.00
_cell.angle_beta   90.00
_cell.angle_gamma   90.00
#
_symmetry.space_group_name_H-M   'P 1'
#
loop_
_entity.id
_entity.type
_entity.pdbx_description
1 polymer ?
#
loop_
_entity_poly.entity_id
_entity_poly.type
_entity_poly.pdbx_seq_one_letter_code
_entity_poly.pdbx_strand_id
1 'polypeptide(L)'
;MPHNDPKILIISSDTGGGHRSAAQTIAEGAKKFWQGENIAVRIVKAVEESHGITKKMVNLYNWILKNKQPWMKYYYWFINKFQPEKRPFFLNRSIVFCKAQFEKWFPHIIVSVHPMTQHMFARILRELNLLNKIPLVTVVTDPCYGFWKGWACDEVSLYLVANEDARRQLLDYGISPEKIKISGMPINPK
;
A
#
# COMPACT_ATOMS: atom_id res chain seq x y z
N MET A 1 -1.67 -21.41 25.79
CA MET A 1 -2.52 -20.43 25.07
C MET A 1 -2.51 -20.84 23.61
N PRO A 2 -3.62 -20.80 22.86
CA PRO A 2 -3.53 -21.16 21.44
C PRO A 2 -2.58 -20.17 20.77
N HIS A 3 -1.49 -20.68 20.22
CA HIS A 3 -0.53 -19.91 19.43
C HIS A 3 -1.30 -19.33 18.24
N ASN A 4 -1.71 -18.07 18.34
CA ASN A 4 -2.38 -17.41 17.23
C ASN A 4 -1.29 -16.89 16.32
N ASP A 5 -0.90 -17.72 15.35
CA ASP A 5 0.14 -17.39 14.38
C ASP A 5 -0.14 -16.00 13.77
N PRO A 6 0.86 -15.09 13.74
CA PRO A 6 0.65 -13.77 13.16
C PRO A 6 0.25 -13.89 11.69
N LYS A 7 -0.76 -13.09 11.33
CA LYS A 7 -1.32 -13.04 9.98
C LYS A 7 -1.04 -11.65 9.42
N ILE A 8 -0.04 -11.55 8.55
CA ILE A 8 0.32 -10.35 7.78
C ILE A 8 -0.31 -10.34 6.39
N LEU A 9 -1.23 -9.40 6.15
CA LEU A 9 -1.82 -9.20 4.83
C LEU A 9 -1.08 -8.08 4.11
N ILE A 10 -0.32 -8.42 3.08
CA ILE A 10 0.41 -7.49 2.25
C ILE A 10 -0.40 -7.17 1.01
N ILE A 11 -0.61 -5.88 0.75
CA ILE A 11 -1.40 -5.39 -0.37
C ILE A 11 -0.49 -4.71 -1.37
N SER A 12 -0.49 -5.24 -2.59
CA SER A 12 0.38 -4.82 -3.70
C SER A 12 -0.42 -4.54 -4.97
N SER A 13 0.28 -4.05 -6.00
CA SER A 13 -0.17 -3.91 -7.38
C SER A 13 1.00 -4.23 -8.34
N ASP A 14 0.70 -4.64 -9.56
CA ASP A 14 1.62 -4.82 -10.69
C ASP A 14 1.73 -3.54 -11.55
N THR A 15 1.77 -2.36 -10.92
CA THR A 15 2.11 -1.07 -11.56
C THR A 15 3.62 -0.89 -11.62
N GLY A 16 4.25 -1.11 -12.79
CA GLY A 16 5.69 -0.87 -12.98
C GLY A 16 6.66 -1.82 -12.24
N GLY A 17 6.18 -2.89 -11.59
CA GLY A 17 7.00 -3.98 -11.02
C GLY A 17 7.65 -3.71 -9.65
N GLY A 18 7.91 -2.44 -9.30
CA GLY A 18 8.56 -2.07 -8.03
C GLY A 18 7.76 -2.51 -6.79
N HIS A 19 6.45 -2.30 -6.79
CA HIS A 19 5.57 -2.69 -5.67
C HIS A 19 5.54 -4.21 -5.45
N ARG A 20 5.55 -5.00 -6.55
CA ARG A 20 5.61 -6.47 -6.46
C ARG A 20 6.90 -6.94 -5.79
N SER A 21 8.04 -6.37 -6.17
CA SER A 21 9.33 -6.68 -5.54
C SER A 21 9.30 -6.33 -4.05
N ALA A 22 8.81 -5.14 -3.70
CA ALA A 22 8.69 -4.71 -2.31
C ALA A 22 7.80 -5.65 -1.48
N ALA A 23 6.62 -6.02 -1.99
CA ALA A 23 5.72 -6.96 -1.32
C ALA A 23 6.36 -8.35 -1.11
N GLN A 24 7.07 -8.85 -2.11
CA GLN A 24 7.79 -10.13 -2.02
C GLN A 24 8.93 -10.05 -1.00
N THR A 25 9.75 -9.01 -1.05
CA THR A 25 10.83 -8.78 -0.09
C THR A 25 10.32 -8.68 1.34
N ILE A 26 9.21 -7.98 1.57
CA ILE A 26 8.60 -7.88 2.90
C ILE A 26 8.10 -9.25 3.37
N ALA A 27 7.48 -10.03 2.47
CA ALA A 27 7.00 -11.38 2.80
C ALA A 27 8.15 -12.34 3.13
N GLU A 28 9.23 -12.31 2.35
CA GLU A 28 10.43 -13.11 2.57
C GLU A 28 11.14 -12.69 3.86
N GLY A 29 11.30 -11.38 4.09
CA GLY A 29 11.86 -10.83 5.32
C GLY A 29 11.05 -11.21 6.55
N ALA A 30 9.72 -11.09 6.49
CA ALA A 30 8.84 -11.49 7.58
C ALA A 30 9.01 -12.97 7.94
N LYS A 31 9.12 -13.86 6.95
CA LYS A 31 9.37 -15.29 7.20
C LYS A 31 10.78 -15.57 7.71
N LYS A 32 11.78 -14.87 7.20
CA LYS A 32 13.21 -15.09 7.54
C LYS A 32 13.55 -14.61 8.95
N PHE A 33 13.01 -13.47 9.37
CA PHE A 33 13.35 -12.83 10.65
C PHE A 33 12.37 -13.17 11.77
N TRP A 34 11.29 -13.91 11.49
CA TRP A 34 10.35 -14.36 12.52
C TRP A 34 10.96 -15.46 13.38
N GLN A 35 10.93 -15.27 14.70
CA GLN A 35 11.48 -16.22 15.68
C GLN A 35 10.42 -17.14 16.29
N GLY A 36 9.14 -16.94 15.98
CA GLY A 36 8.05 -17.81 16.45
C GLY A 36 7.84 -19.03 15.55
N GLU A 37 6.95 -19.93 15.98
CA GLU A 37 6.74 -21.23 15.30
C GLU A 37 6.20 -21.08 13.88
N ASN A 38 5.21 -20.21 13.66
CA ASN A 38 4.59 -20.01 12.35
C ASN A 38 4.26 -18.52 12.13
N ILE A 39 4.33 -18.11 10.86
CA ILE A 39 3.88 -16.80 10.38
C ILE A 39 3.16 -16.96 9.05
N ALA A 40 1.91 -16.53 8.99
CA ALA A 40 1.12 -16.55 7.77
C ALA A 40 1.27 -15.18 7.08
N VAL A 41 1.77 -15.19 5.85
CA VAL A 41 1.89 -13.98 5.02
C VAL A 41 1.13 -14.19 3.72
N ARG A 42 0.24 -13.27 3.39
CA ARG A 42 -0.54 -13.31 2.15
C ARG A 42 -0.37 -12.02 1.38
N ILE A 43 0.00 -12.14 0.11
CA ILE A 43 0.07 -11.00 -0.82
C ILE A 43 -1.21 -10.98 -1.67
N VAL A 44 -1.90 -9.84 -1.71
CA VAL A 44 -3.08 -9.62 -2.54
C VAL A 44 -2.81 -8.50 -3.54
N LYS A 45 -3.10 -8.76 -4.83
CA LYS A 45 -2.97 -7.77 -5.91
C LYS A 45 -4.26 -6.99 -6.06
N ALA A 46 -4.54 -6.13 -5.08
CA ALA A 46 -5.84 -5.50 -4.91
C ALA A 46 -6.28 -4.66 -6.12
N VAL A 47 -5.34 -4.03 -6.83
CA VAL A 47 -5.68 -3.14 -7.94
C VAL A 47 -6.07 -3.93 -9.20
N GLU A 48 -5.34 -4.99 -9.55
CA GLU A 48 -5.61 -5.78 -10.76
C GLU A 48 -6.74 -6.79 -10.57
N GLU A 49 -6.81 -7.42 -9.40
CA GLU A 49 -7.74 -8.52 -9.12
C GLU A 49 -9.14 -8.04 -8.78
N SER A 50 -9.31 -6.74 -8.48
CA SER A 50 -10.59 -6.20 -8.05
C SER A 50 -11.59 -5.94 -9.17
N HIS A 51 -11.19 -5.33 -10.29
CA HIS A 51 -12.10 -5.02 -11.39
C HIS A 51 -11.41 -4.88 -12.75
N GLY A 52 -12.10 -5.23 -13.84
CA GLY A 52 -11.54 -5.09 -15.19
C GLY A 52 -11.20 -3.64 -15.62
N ILE A 53 -11.71 -2.63 -14.91
CA ILE A 53 -11.43 -1.21 -15.22
C ILE A 53 -10.15 -0.76 -14.55
N THR A 54 -9.92 -1.15 -13.29
CA THR A 54 -8.65 -0.88 -12.61
C THR A 54 -7.50 -1.56 -13.32
N LYS A 55 -7.71 -2.80 -13.82
CA LYS A 55 -6.76 -3.48 -14.72
C LYS A 55 -6.47 -2.67 -16.00
N LYS A 56 -7.50 -2.08 -16.64
CA LYS A 56 -7.30 -1.20 -17.81
C LYS A 56 -6.53 0.08 -17.46
N MET A 57 -6.79 0.68 -16.30
CA MET A 57 -6.05 1.86 -15.83
C MET A 57 -4.59 1.54 -15.54
N VAL A 58 -4.30 0.40 -14.90
CA VAL A 58 -2.93 -0.11 -14.69
C VAL A 58 -2.22 -0.31 -16.03
N ASN A 59 -2.90 -0.91 -17.02
CA ASN A 59 -2.34 -1.08 -18.36
C ASN A 59 -2.06 0.25 -19.07
N LEU A 60 -2.96 1.22 -18.93
CA LEU A 60 -2.77 2.56 -19.48
C LEU A 60 -1.57 3.27 -18.82
N TYR A 61 -1.45 3.18 -17.50
CA TYR A 61 -0.29 3.70 -16.77
C TYR A 61 1.01 3.07 -17.28
N ASN A 62 1.07 1.75 -17.35
CA ASN A 62 2.25 1.02 -17.85
C ASN A 62 2.56 1.38 -19.32
N TRP A 63 1.53 1.61 -20.15
CA TRP A 63 1.71 2.03 -21.53
C TRP A 63 2.27 3.45 -21.63
N ILE A 64 1.77 4.40 -20.83
CA ILE A 64 2.32 5.77 -20.77
C ILE A 64 3.77 5.73 -20.28
N LEU A 65 4.05 4.94 -19.24
CA LEU A 65 5.40 4.78 -18.70
C LEU A 65 6.39 4.27 -19.74
N LYS A 66 5.96 3.32 -20.57
CA LYS A 66 6.83 2.71 -21.57
C LYS A 66 6.95 3.55 -22.84
N ASN A 67 5.87 4.19 -23.30
CA ASN A 67 5.79 4.77 -24.64
C ASN A 67 5.75 6.30 -24.66
N LYS A 68 5.40 6.95 -23.54
CA LYS A 68 5.18 8.41 -23.44
C LYS A 68 5.68 8.96 -22.10
N GLN A 69 6.92 8.66 -21.70
CA GLN A 69 7.51 9.13 -20.43
C GLN A 69 7.32 10.64 -20.15
N PRO A 70 7.46 11.57 -21.13
CA PRO A 70 7.24 13.00 -20.87
C PRO A 70 5.82 13.35 -20.41
N TRP A 71 4.85 12.45 -20.63
CA TRP A 71 3.45 12.64 -20.21
C TRP A 71 3.21 12.28 -18.75
N MET A 72 4.17 11.61 -18.09
CA MET A 72 4.01 11.26 -16.68
C MET A 72 3.83 12.48 -15.79
N LYS A 73 4.45 13.61 -16.10
CA LYS A 73 4.21 14.87 -15.35
C LYS A 73 2.74 15.30 -15.36
N TYR A 74 2.05 15.15 -16.50
CA TYR A 74 0.63 15.48 -16.61
C TYR A 74 -0.23 14.45 -15.91
N TYR A 75 0.14 13.17 -15.98
CA TYR A 75 -0.51 12.11 -15.24
C TYR A 75 -0.40 12.34 -13.72
N TYR A 76 0.80 12.63 -13.21
CA TYR A 76 1.03 12.94 -11.80
C TYR A 76 0.28 14.20 -11.36
N TRP A 77 0.27 15.25 -12.18
CA TRP A 77 -0.53 16.44 -11.90
C TRP A 77 -2.03 16.12 -11.82
N PHE A 78 -2.55 15.35 -12.78
CA PHE A 78 -3.94 14.97 -12.84
C PHE A 78 -4.33 14.12 -11.62
N ILE A 79 -3.54 13.12 -11.27
CA ILE A 79 -3.85 12.21 -10.17
C ILE A 79 -3.77 12.90 -8.80
N ASN A 80 -2.78 13.79 -8.61
CA ASN A 80 -2.67 14.61 -7.40
C ASN A 80 -3.80 15.64 -7.29
N LYS A 81 -4.29 16.19 -8.41
CA LYS A 81 -5.43 17.12 -8.40
C LYS A 81 -6.75 16.41 -8.17
N PHE A 82 -6.95 15.27 -8.82
CA PHE A 82 -8.22 14.55 -8.81
C PHE A 82 -8.40 13.70 -7.53
N GLN A 83 -7.30 13.23 -6.93
CA GLN A 83 -7.26 12.36 -5.74
C GLN A 83 -8.25 11.19 -5.84
N PRO A 84 -8.16 10.33 -6.89
CA PRO A 84 -9.11 9.24 -7.10
C PRO A 84 -9.21 8.30 -5.89
N GLU A 85 -8.12 8.13 -5.14
CA GLU A 85 -8.04 7.32 -3.93
C GLU A 85 -8.98 7.77 -2.80
N LYS A 86 -9.43 9.02 -2.81
CA LYS A 86 -10.41 9.56 -1.84
C LYS A 86 -11.85 9.50 -2.35
N ARG A 87 -12.06 9.21 -3.64
CA ARG A 87 -13.38 9.29 -4.26
C ARG A 87 -14.16 7.98 -4.08
N PRO A 88 -15.41 8.04 -3.56
CA PRO A 88 -16.23 6.84 -3.35
C PRO A 88 -16.40 5.97 -4.59
N PHE A 89 -16.49 6.57 -5.79
CA PHE A 89 -16.65 5.82 -7.04
C PHE A 89 -15.51 4.82 -7.31
N PHE A 90 -14.26 5.23 -7.09
CA PHE A 90 -13.09 4.37 -7.31
C PHE A 90 -12.92 3.38 -6.17
N LEU A 91 -13.13 3.84 -4.92
CA LEU A 91 -13.06 2.99 -3.75
C LEU A 91 -14.10 1.86 -3.76
N ASN A 92 -15.37 2.18 -4.02
CA ASN A 92 -16.49 1.22 -4.01
C ASN A 92 -16.29 0.06 -4.97
N ARG A 93 -15.55 0.30 -6.06
CA ARG A 93 -15.38 -0.70 -7.12
C ARG A 93 -14.40 -1.81 -6.74
N SER A 94 -13.43 -1.49 -5.89
CA SER A 94 -12.41 -2.43 -5.42
C SER A 94 -12.60 -2.89 -3.98
N ILE A 95 -13.41 -2.16 -3.20
CA ILE A 95 -13.65 -2.45 -1.79
C ILE A 95 -14.32 -3.81 -1.57
N VAL A 96 -15.23 -4.23 -2.45
CA VAL A 96 -15.95 -5.51 -2.30
C VAL A 96 -14.98 -6.69 -2.33
N PHE A 97 -14.07 -6.71 -3.31
CA PHE A 97 -13.03 -7.73 -3.40
C PHE A 97 -12.09 -7.68 -2.20
N CYS A 98 -11.59 -6.50 -1.83
CA CYS A 98 -10.64 -6.35 -0.74
C CYS A 98 -11.25 -6.70 0.61
N LYS A 99 -12.51 -6.33 0.85
CA LYS A 99 -13.29 -6.71 2.03
C LYS A 99 -13.47 -8.22 2.11
N ALA A 100 -13.82 -8.88 1.00
CA ALA A 100 -13.92 -10.33 0.97
C ALA A 100 -12.58 -11.02 1.28
N GLN A 101 -11.45 -10.50 0.79
CA GLN A 101 -10.13 -11.05 1.15
C GLN A 101 -9.77 -10.79 2.61
N PHE A 102 -10.11 -9.60 3.12
CA PHE A 102 -9.93 -9.23 4.51
C PHE A 102 -10.74 -10.15 5.44
N GLU A 103 -12.02 -10.35 5.18
CA GLU A 103 -12.90 -11.20 6.01
C GLU A 103 -12.51 -12.68 5.94
N LYS A 104 -12.13 -13.19 4.77
CA LYS A 104 -11.67 -14.58 4.61
C LYS A 104 -10.42 -14.90 5.39
N TRP A 105 -9.52 -13.92 5.54
CA TRP A 105 -8.19 -14.17 6.11
C TRP A 105 -8.03 -13.61 7.53
N PHE A 106 -8.77 -12.55 7.82
CA PHE A 106 -8.81 -11.80 9.08
C PHE A 106 -7.40 -11.52 9.63
N PRO A 107 -6.66 -10.57 9.01
CA PRO A 107 -5.28 -10.29 9.37
C PRO A 107 -5.13 -9.68 10.77
N HIS A 108 -3.98 -9.90 11.39
CA HIS A 108 -3.55 -9.18 12.58
C HIS A 108 -2.86 -7.85 12.24
N ILE A 109 -2.32 -7.72 11.02
CA ILE A 109 -1.67 -6.51 10.51
C ILE A 109 -1.85 -6.42 8.99
N ILE A 110 -2.03 -5.20 8.49
CA ILE A 110 -2.13 -4.91 7.06
C ILE A 110 -0.93 -4.08 6.65
N VAL A 111 -0.24 -4.49 5.58
CA VAL A 111 0.89 -3.77 5.00
C VAL A 111 0.54 -3.33 3.58
N SER A 112 0.53 -2.03 3.32
CA SER A 112 0.28 -1.44 2.01
C SER A 112 1.61 -1.03 1.38
N VAL A 113 1.89 -1.50 0.17
CA VAL A 113 3.08 -1.07 -0.61
C VAL A 113 2.71 -0.23 -1.83
N HIS A 114 1.47 0.26 -1.91
CA HIS A 114 0.97 1.04 -3.05
C HIS A 114 0.14 2.26 -2.57
N PRO A 115 0.25 3.43 -3.23
CA PRO A 115 -0.42 4.65 -2.78
C PRO A 115 -1.95 4.54 -2.76
N MET A 116 -2.56 3.85 -3.73
CA MET A 116 -4.03 3.70 -3.75
C MET A 116 -4.61 2.72 -2.72
N THR A 117 -3.81 1.81 -2.17
CA THR A 117 -4.36 0.66 -1.43
C THR A 117 -4.65 0.99 0.03
N GLN A 118 -3.89 1.90 0.63
CA GLN A 118 -4.10 2.27 2.03
C GLN A 118 -5.45 2.95 2.31
N HIS A 119 -5.91 3.87 1.45
CA HIS A 119 -7.22 4.52 1.62
C HIS A 119 -8.38 3.53 1.58
N MET A 120 -8.24 2.48 0.77
CA MET A 120 -9.22 1.41 0.67
C MET A 120 -9.29 0.59 1.95
N PHE A 121 -8.14 0.19 2.50
CA PHE A 121 -8.09 -0.58 3.74
C PHE A 121 -8.42 0.28 4.97
N ALA A 122 -8.03 1.55 4.98
CA ALA A 122 -8.48 2.51 5.98
C ALA A 122 -10.02 2.58 6.04
N ARG A 123 -10.68 2.63 4.88
CA ARG A 123 -12.15 2.61 4.81
C ARG A 123 -12.74 1.29 5.29
N ILE A 124 -12.19 0.14 4.88
CA ILE A 124 -12.65 -1.18 5.35
C ILE A 124 -12.53 -1.29 6.87
N LEU A 125 -11.38 -0.91 7.42
CA LEU A 125 -11.15 -0.91 8.86
C LEU A 125 -12.11 0.04 9.59
N ARG A 126 -12.43 1.19 9.00
CA ARG A 126 -13.41 2.13 9.57
C ARG A 126 -14.82 1.53 9.59
N GLU A 127 -15.27 0.98 8.45
CA GLU A 127 -16.61 0.38 8.32
C GLU A 127 -16.80 -0.83 9.24
N LEU A 128 -15.72 -1.55 9.55
CA LEU A 128 -15.74 -2.71 10.46
C LEU A 128 -15.41 -2.36 11.92
N ASN A 129 -15.16 -1.08 12.23
CA ASN A 129 -14.74 -0.61 13.55
C ASN A 129 -13.46 -1.32 14.07
N LEU A 130 -12.49 -1.49 13.18
CA LEU A 130 -11.21 -2.18 13.41
C LEU A 130 -9.99 -1.25 13.33
N LEU A 131 -10.16 0.06 13.09
CA LEU A 131 -9.05 1.02 12.98
C LEU A 131 -8.10 0.99 14.18
N ASN A 132 -8.64 0.84 15.38
CA ASN A 132 -7.84 0.80 16.61
C ASN A 132 -7.42 -0.62 17.02
N LYS A 133 -7.76 -1.64 16.23
CA LYS A 133 -7.52 -3.06 16.53
C LYS A 133 -6.50 -3.70 15.60
N ILE A 134 -6.51 -3.31 14.32
CA ILE A 134 -5.63 -3.87 13.30
C ILE A 134 -4.79 -2.73 12.73
N PRO A 135 -3.47 -2.69 12.97
CA PRO A 135 -2.62 -1.65 12.44
C PRO A 135 -2.54 -1.73 10.91
N LEU A 136 -2.67 -0.56 10.29
CA LEU A 136 -2.41 -0.35 8.88
C LEU A 136 -1.02 0.28 8.74
N VAL A 137 -0.08 -0.45 8.15
CA VAL A 137 1.30 0.00 7.92
C VAL A 137 1.48 0.27 6.43
N THR A 138 2.09 1.39 6.08
CA THR A 138 2.39 1.74 4.69
C THR A 138 3.90 1.77 4.48
N VAL A 139 4.40 1.00 3.52
CA VAL A 139 5.79 1.06 3.06
C VAL A 139 5.83 1.91 1.80
N VAL A 140 6.43 3.09 1.91
CA VAL A 140 6.54 4.03 0.79
C VAL A 140 7.67 3.59 -0.12
N THR A 141 7.33 3.19 -1.34
CA THR A 141 8.30 2.71 -2.33
C THR A 141 8.82 3.82 -3.26
N ASP A 142 8.33 5.06 -3.10
CA ASP A 142 8.80 6.23 -3.86
C ASP A 142 9.80 7.03 -3.01
N PRO A 143 11.11 6.93 -3.27
CA PRO A 143 12.13 7.52 -2.40
C PRO A 143 12.37 9.01 -2.66
N CYS A 144 11.85 9.57 -3.76
CA CYS A 144 12.12 10.94 -4.18
C CYS A 144 11.03 11.89 -3.71
N TYR A 145 11.42 13.10 -3.32
CA TYR A 145 10.49 14.20 -3.06
C TYR A 145 9.61 14.49 -4.29
N GLY A 146 8.35 14.90 -4.07
CA GLY A 146 7.36 15.13 -5.13
C GLY A 146 6.59 13.88 -5.56
N PHE A 147 6.62 12.79 -4.78
CA PHE A 147 5.83 11.60 -5.06
C PHE A 147 4.32 11.84 -4.93
N TRP A 148 3.52 10.85 -5.29
CA TRP A 148 2.06 10.99 -5.30
C TRP A 148 1.46 11.17 -3.89
N LYS A 149 0.65 12.23 -3.70
CA LYS A 149 -0.11 12.51 -2.46
C LYS A 149 -1.01 11.38 -1.98
N GLY A 150 -1.39 10.44 -2.86
CA GLY A 150 -2.10 9.23 -2.48
C GLY A 150 -1.36 8.39 -1.44
N TRP A 151 -0.05 8.62 -1.22
CA TRP A 151 0.69 8.03 -0.11
C TRP A 151 0.24 8.52 1.28
N ALA A 152 -0.38 9.68 1.41
CA ALA A 152 -0.78 10.26 2.69
C ALA A 152 -2.24 9.94 3.06
N CYS A 153 -2.42 9.19 4.15
CA CYS A 153 -3.69 8.71 4.68
C CYS A 153 -3.63 8.74 6.21
N ASP A 154 -4.50 9.50 6.86
CA ASP A 154 -4.42 9.77 8.31
C ASP A 154 -4.65 8.52 9.16
N GLU A 155 -5.38 7.54 8.63
CA GLU A 155 -5.69 6.26 9.29
C GLU A 155 -4.51 5.28 9.32
N VAL A 156 -3.42 5.58 8.62
CA VAL A 156 -2.21 4.75 8.68
C VAL A 156 -1.59 4.88 10.06
N SER A 157 -1.27 3.74 10.66
CA SER A 157 -0.67 3.63 11.98
C SER A 157 0.83 3.88 11.94
N LEU A 158 1.50 3.45 10.86
CA LEU A 158 2.95 3.61 10.68
C LEU A 158 3.32 3.68 9.20
N TYR A 159 4.17 4.64 8.87
CA TYR A 159 4.86 4.80 7.60
C TYR A 159 6.30 4.35 7.72
N LEU A 160 6.71 3.45 6.84
CA LEU A 160 8.08 3.03 6.64
C LEU A 160 8.59 3.67 5.36
N VAL A 161 9.60 4.53 5.47
CA VAL A 161 10.15 5.30 4.34
C VAL A 161 11.63 5.02 4.15
N ALA A 162 12.11 5.23 2.93
CA ALA A 162 13.49 4.93 2.56
C ALA A 162 14.52 5.94 3.10
N ASN A 163 14.16 7.22 3.15
CA ASN A 163 15.08 8.33 3.43
C ASN A 163 14.35 9.57 4.00
N GLU A 164 15.12 10.61 4.32
CA GLU A 164 14.59 11.88 4.82
C GLU A 164 13.75 12.66 3.80
N ASP A 165 14.02 12.54 2.51
CA ASP A 165 13.23 13.22 1.47
C ASP A 165 11.78 12.70 1.46
N ALA A 166 11.62 11.39 1.53
CA ALA A 166 10.30 10.77 1.62
C ALA A 166 9.59 11.09 2.94
N ARG A 167 10.34 11.15 4.05
CA ARG A 167 9.81 11.62 5.34
C ARG A 167 9.30 13.05 5.25
N ARG A 168 10.11 13.98 4.71
CA ARG A 168 9.74 15.39 4.53
C ARG A 168 8.47 15.52 3.71
N GLN A 169 8.38 14.79 2.60
CA GLN A 169 7.21 14.83 1.75
C GLN A 169 5.91 14.41 2.47
N LEU A 170 5.96 13.40 3.34
CA LEU A 170 4.80 13.00 4.16
C LEU A 170 4.43 14.06 5.21
N LEU A 171 5.42 14.72 5.82
CA LEU A 171 5.18 15.84 6.74
C LEU A 171 4.47 17.00 6.02
N ASP A 172 4.90 17.33 4.80
CA ASP A 172 4.27 18.37 3.97
C ASP A 172 2.84 18.00 3.55
N TYR A 173 2.54 16.70 3.53
CA TYR A 173 1.17 16.19 3.32
C TYR A 173 0.31 16.15 4.58
N GLY A 174 0.87 16.54 5.74
CA GLY A 174 0.17 16.62 7.02
C GLY A 174 0.23 15.35 7.86
N ILE A 175 1.06 14.37 7.49
CA ILE A 175 1.24 13.17 8.31
C ILE A 175 2.07 13.49 9.54
N SER A 176 1.60 13.02 10.68
CA SER A 176 2.26 13.24 11.97
C SER A 176 3.64 12.57 12.05
N PRO A 177 4.68 13.24 12.58
CA PRO A 177 6.06 12.73 12.57
C PRO A 177 6.22 11.42 13.35
N GLU A 178 5.45 11.18 14.41
CA GLU A 178 5.47 9.95 15.20
C GLU A 178 4.96 8.73 14.41
N LYS A 179 4.20 8.95 13.34
CA LYS A 179 3.75 7.90 12.43
C LYS A 179 4.79 7.59 11.36
N ILE A 180 5.93 8.28 11.29
CA ILE A 180 6.91 8.10 10.20
C ILE A 180 8.23 7.60 10.75
N LYS A 181 8.68 6.45 10.24
CA LYS A 181 9.97 5.86 10.56
C LYS A 181 10.79 5.64 9.29
N ILE A 182 12.04 6.09 9.31
CA ILE A 182 13.00 5.79 8.26
C ILE A 182 13.56 4.39 8.52
N SER A 183 13.37 3.49 7.55
CA SER A 183 13.80 2.09 7.63
C SER A 183 14.65 1.64 6.44
N GLY A 184 14.83 2.51 5.43
CA GLY A 184 15.42 2.12 4.16
C GLY A 184 14.40 1.48 3.21
N MET A 185 14.81 1.30 1.96
CA MET A 185 14.00 0.62 0.94
C MET A 185 14.00 -0.89 1.20
N PRO A 186 12.86 -1.60 1.08
CA PRO A 186 12.85 -3.06 1.13
C PRO A 186 13.64 -3.62 -0.07
N ILE A 187 14.86 -4.07 0.19
CA ILE A 187 15.72 -4.78 -0.76
C ILE A 187 15.76 -6.26 -0.42
N ASN A 188 15.81 -7.11 -1.46
CA ASN A 188 15.87 -8.55 -1.24
C ASN A 188 17.18 -8.90 -0.49
N PRO A 189 17.13 -9.62 0.64
CA PRO A 189 18.31 -9.95 1.45
C PRO A 189 19.16 -11.09 0.85
N LYS A 190 19.19 -11.23 -0.47
CA LYS A 190 20.06 -12.15 -1.20
C LYS A 190 21.50 -11.65 -1.22
#